data_AF-A0A4U7EX90-F1
#
_entry.id   AF-A0A4U7EX90-F1
#
_cell.length_a   1.000
_cell.length_b   1.000
_cell.length_c   1.000
_cell.angle_alpha   90.00
_cell.angle_beta   90.00
_cell.angle_gamma   90.00
#
_symmetry.space_group_name_H-M   'P 1'
#
loop_
_entity.id
_entity.type
_entity.pdbx_description
1 polymer ?
#
loop_
_entity_poly.entity_id
_entity_poly.type
_entity_poly.pdbx_seq_one_letter_code
_entity_poly.pdbx_strand_id
1 'polypeptide(L)'
;MAGEPTDERVEDGSNDGRYRHLIEHVQDAVVEFTLADGEPTVSDVNRAFVDVFGYEADDIRGESLNEWVVPDWKLAEARELDTNTASGAINYQQVTRETATGLREFLYRGIPYAT
;
A
#
# COMPACT_ATOMS: atom_id res chain seq x y z
N MET A 1 15.52 -10.86 -53.90
CA MET A 1 15.75 -9.81 -52.88
C MET A 1 14.37 -9.37 -52.39
N ALA A 2 13.81 -10.10 -51.43
CA ALA A 2 12.52 -9.76 -50.83
C ALA A 2 12.81 -8.83 -49.64
N GLY A 3 12.24 -7.62 -49.66
CA GLY A 3 12.12 -6.78 -48.48
C GLY A 3 10.71 -6.98 -47.94
N GLU A 4 10.59 -7.80 -46.91
CA GLU A 4 9.36 -7.88 -46.13
C GLU A 4 9.24 -6.62 -45.26
N PRO A 5 8.05 -6.02 -45.12
CA PRO A 5 7.84 -4.91 -44.22
C PRO A 5 7.78 -5.43 -42.78
N THR A 6 8.58 -4.83 -41.89
CA THR A 6 8.61 -5.08 -40.46
C THR A 6 7.28 -4.69 -39.83
N ASP A 7 6.38 -5.66 -39.61
CA ASP A 7 5.29 -5.58 -38.64
C ASP A 7 5.69 -6.40 -37.41
N GLU A 8 6.25 -5.72 -36.42
CA GLU A 8 6.46 -6.32 -35.10
C GLU A 8 6.07 -5.29 -34.03
N ARG A 9 4.75 -5.27 -33.81
CA ARG A 9 4.07 -5.23 -32.50
C ARG A 9 4.72 -4.37 -31.42
N VAL A 10 4.04 -3.28 -31.11
CA VAL A 10 4.08 -2.59 -29.81
C VAL A 10 3.81 -3.59 -28.68
N GLU A 11 4.87 -4.11 -28.07
CA GLU A 11 4.86 -4.76 -26.77
C GLU A 11 5.17 -3.71 -25.70
N ASP A 12 4.17 -2.92 -25.32
CA ASP A 12 4.19 -2.22 -24.02
C ASP A 12 2.83 -2.40 -23.35
N GLY A 13 2.62 -3.60 -22.84
CA GLY A 13 1.49 -3.98 -22.01
C GLY A 13 2.02 -4.53 -20.69
N SER A 14 2.84 -3.70 -20.02
CA SER A 14 3.56 -4.01 -18.80
C SER A 14 2.66 -4.68 -17.75
N ASN A 15 3.19 -5.72 -17.12
CA ASN A 15 2.53 -6.66 -16.21
C ASN A 15 1.76 -5.96 -15.03
N ASP A 16 2.09 -4.71 -14.74
CA ASP A 16 1.45 -3.81 -13.78
C ASP A 16 -0.08 -3.75 -13.88
N GLY A 17 -0.61 -3.66 -15.11
CA GLY A 17 -2.06 -3.55 -15.29
C GLY A 17 -2.81 -4.77 -14.72
N ARG A 18 -2.24 -5.96 -14.87
CA ARG A 18 -2.87 -7.22 -14.43
C ARG A 18 -2.83 -7.35 -12.90
N TYR A 19 -1.71 -7.01 -12.26
CA TYR A 19 -1.58 -7.07 -10.80
C TYR A 19 -2.43 -6.00 -10.11
N ARG A 20 -2.44 -4.78 -10.65
CA ARG A 20 -3.29 -3.69 -10.16
C ARG A 20 -4.76 -4.09 -10.17
N HIS A 21 -5.26 -4.70 -11.25
CA HIS A 21 -6.64 -5.19 -11.30
C HIS A 21 -6.97 -6.21 -10.21
N LEU A 22 -6.04 -7.11 -9.85
CA LEU A 22 -6.29 -8.10 -8.79
C LEU A 22 -6.34 -7.45 -7.41
N ILE A 23 -5.42 -6.52 -7.12
CA ILE A 23 -5.34 -5.82 -5.84
C ILE A 23 -6.54 -4.89 -5.64
N GLU A 24 -7.03 -4.25 -6.70
CA GLU A 24 -8.22 -3.39 -6.64
C GLU A 24 -9.51 -4.14 -6.31
N HIS A 25 -9.54 -5.45 -6.51
CA HIS A 25 -10.73 -6.29 -6.25
C HIS A 25 -10.58 -7.19 -5.02
N VAL A 26 -9.46 -7.14 -4.30
CA VAL A 26 -9.34 -7.83 -3.02
C VAL A 26 -10.14 -7.07 -1.96
N GLN A 27 -10.81 -7.79 -1.06
CA GLN A 27 -11.59 -7.18 0.02
C GLN A 27 -10.71 -6.65 1.17
N ASP A 28 -9.43 -7.01 1.18
CA ASP A 28 -8.46 -6.53 2.15
C ASP A 28 -8.02 -5.11 1.78
N ALA A 29 -7.97 -4.22 2.77
CA ALA A 29 -7.38 -2.90 2.59
C ALA A 29 -5.86 -3.06 2.36
N VAL A 30 -5.37 -2.58 1.23
CA VAL A 30 -3.96 -2.64 0.83
C VAL A 30 -3.43 -1.23 0.63
N VAL A 31 -2.27 -0.98 1.23
CA VAL A 31 -1.52 0.26 1.09
C VAL A 31 -0.09 -0.09 0.71
N GLU A 32 0.41 0.60 -0.30
CA GLU A 32 1.81 0.64 -0.67
C GLU A 32 2.45 1.88 -0.02
N PHE A 33 3.56 1.70 0.68
CA PHE A 33 4.31 2.80 1.28
C PHE A 33 5.81 2.60 1.12
N THR A 34 6.54 3.71 1.08
CA THR A 34 8.00 3.74 1.13
C THR A 34 8.44 4.37 2.45
N LEU A 35 9.53 3.89 3.02
CA LEU A 35 10.12 4.53 4.20
C LEU A 35 11.02 5.68 3.76
N ALA A 36 10.52 6.92 3.89
CA ALA A 36 11.30 8.14 3.70
C ALA A 36 11.62 8.73 5.08
N ASP A 37 12.91 8.93 5.37
CA ASP A 37 13.38 9.46 6.67
C ASP A 37 12.89 8.69 7.91
N GLY A 38 12.57 7.40 7.74
CA GLY A 38 12.05 6.53 8.80
C GLY A 38 10.54 6.61 9.00
N GLU A 39 9.82 7.31 8.14
CA GLU A 39 8.35 7.39 8.16
C GLU A 39 7.72 6.69 6.94
N PRO A 40 6.60 5.97 7.13
CA PRO A 40 5.92 5.27 6.04
C PRO A 40 5.11 6.25 5.19
N THR A 41 5.72 6.78 4.14
CA THR A 41 5.05 7.64 3.16
C THR A 41 4.25 6.79 2.18
N VAL A 42 2.95 7.08 2.06
CA VAL A 42 2.05 6.32 1.18
C VAL A 42 2.35 6.61 -0.29
N SER A 43 2.60 5.56 -1.07
CA SER A 43 2.76 5.63 -2.52
C SER A 43 1.42 5.40 -3.23
N ASP A 44 0.66 4.38 -2.80
CA ASP A 44 -0.64 4.05 -3.38
C ASP A 44 -1.54 3.28 -2.41
N VAL A 45 -2.85 3.27 -2.69
CA VAL A 45 -3.86 2.52 -1.92
C VAL A 45 -4.88 1.88 -2.85
N ASN A 46 -5.40 0.71 -2.48
CA ASN A 46 -6.48 0.08 -3.24
C ASN A 46 -7.85 0.66 -2.87
N ARG A 47 -8.87 0.40 -3.69
CA ARG A 47 -10.24 0.83 -3.41
C ARG A 47 -10.78 0.32 -2.06
N ALA A 48 -10.46 -0.91 -1.67
CA ALA A 48 -10.91 -1.45 -0.38
C ALA A 48 -10.38 -0.65 0.81
N PHE A 49 -9.16 -0.08 0.72
CA PHE A 49 -8.63 0.82 1.73
C PHE A 49 -9.50 2.07 1.85
N VAL A 50 -9.83 2.72 0.73
CA VAL A 50 -10.71 3.91 0.70
C VAL A 50 -12.08 3.59 1.30
N ASP A 51 -12.68 2.46 0.90
CA ASP A 51 -14.00 2.04 1.39
C ASP A 51 -14.01 1.71 2.90
N VAL A 52 -12.91 1.17 3.43
CA VAL A 52 -12.79 0.73 4.83
C VAL A 52 -12.40 1.88 5.76
N PHE A 53 -11.42 2.69 5.37
CA PHE A 53 -10.88 3.78 6.17
C PHE A 53 -11.65 5.08 5.94
N GLY A 54 -12.30 5.25 4.79
CA GLY A 54 -13.10 6.42 4.46
C GLY A 54 -12.30 7.66 4.06
N TYR A 55 -11.03 7.48 3.69
CA TYR A 55 -10.16 8.54 3.17
C TYR A 55 -9.99 8.36 1.66
N GLU A 56 -10.05 9.45 0.90
CA GLU A 56 -9.79 9.40 -0.53
C GLU A 56 -8.31 9.10 -0.78
N ALA A 57 -8.02 8.34 -1.84
CA ALA A 57 -6.65 7.95 -2.16
C ALA A 57 -5.75 9.17 -2.44
N ASP A 58 -6.29 10.23 -3.05
CA ASP A 58 -5.53 11.44 -3.37
C ASP A 58 -5.19 12.29 -2.14
N ASP A 59 -5.92 12.14 -1.03
CA ASP A 59 -5.66 12.89 0.20
C ASP A 59 -4.53 12.25 1.03
N ILE A 60 -4.37 10.93 0.95
CA ILE A 60 -3.38 10.17 1.73
C ILE A 60 -2.07 9.92 0.96
N ARG A 61 -2.11 9.94 -0.38
CA ARG A 61 -0.92 9.74 -1.22
C ARG A 61 0.11 10.83 -0.97
N GLY A 62 1.35 10.42 -0.73
CA GLY A 62 2.47 11.32 -0.40
C GLY A 62 2.55 11.72 1.07
N GLU A 63 1.56 11.36 1.87
CA GLU A 63 1.52 11.66 3.31
C GLU A 63 2.00 10.47 4.15
N SER A 64 2.30 10.74 5.42
CA SER A 64 2.70 9.71 6.38
C SER A 64 1.49 8.86 6.77
N LEU A 65 1.51 7.56 6.46
CA LEU A 65 0.40 6.64 6.77
C LEU A 65 0.01 6.70 8.25
N ASN A 66 1.00 6.81 9.12
CA ASN A 66 0.79 6.81 10.56
C ASN A 66 -0.03 8.02 11.03
N GLU A 67 0.09 9.18 10.39
CA GLU A 67 -0.69 10.38 10.75
C GLU A 67 -2.17 10.23 10.46
N TRP A 68 -2.52 9.41 9.47
CA TRP A 68 -3.91 9.23 9.02
C TRP A 68 -4.63 8.10 9.74
N VAL A 69 -3.93 6.99 9.99
CA VAL A 69 -4.58 5.77 10.48
C VAL A 69 -4.15 5.37 11.89
N VAL A 70 -3.10 5.95 12.47
CA VAL A 70 -2.63 5.56 13.81
C VAL A 70 -3.07 6.61 14.83
N PRO A 71 -3.87 6.24 15.85
CA PRO A 71 -4.18 7.16 16.92
C PRO A 71 -2.90 7.54 17.68
N ASP A 72 -2.79 8.79 18.13
CA ASP A 72 -1.58 9.37 18.73
C ASP A 72 -0.93 8.47 19.80
N TRP A 73 -1.75 7.84 20.66
CA TRP A 73 -1.27 7.00 21.75
C TRP A 73 -0.67 5.65 21.29
N LYS A 74 -0.82 5.28 20.00
CA LYS A 74 -0.26 4.07 19.39
C LYS A 74 0.87 4.35 18.39
N LEU A 75 1.32 5.61 18.24
CA LEU A 75 2.41 5.96 17.31
C LEU A 75 3.70 5.19 17.56
N ALA A 76 4.04 4.92 18.83
CA ALA A 76 5.22 4.13 19.18
C ALA A 76 5.11 2.67 18.68
N GLU A 77 3.96 2.03 18.89
CA GLU A 77 3.68 0.66 18.41
C GLU A 77 3.74 0.60 16.88
N ALA A 78 3.21 1.62 16.19
CA ALA A 78 3.26 1.70 14.74
C ALA A 78 4.69 1.81 14.20
N ARG A 79 5.52 2.69 14.79
CA ARG A 79 6.94 2.83 14.39
C ARG A 79 7.74 1.54 14.57
N GLU A 80 7.44 0.76 15.62
CA GLU A 80 8.05 -0.56 15.81
C GLU A 80 7.63 -1.54 14.71
N LEU A 81 6.35 -1.54 14.33
CA LEU A 81 5.84 -2.35 13.22
C LEU A 81 6.49 -1.97 11.88
N ASP A 82 6.64 -0.67 11.60
CA ASP A 82 7.27 -0.18 10.38
C ASP A 82 8.74 -0.60 10.30
N THR A 83 9.45 -0.50 11.43
CA THR A 83 10.85 -0.97 11.57
C THR A 83 10.94 -2.48 11.35
N ASN A 84 10.00 -3.26 11.89
CA ASN A 84 9.95 -4.70 11.69
C ASN A 84 9.70 -5.07 10.23
N THR A 85 8.82 -4.34 9.54
CA THR A 85 8.58 -4.53 8.10
C THR A 85 9.83 -4.20 7.28
N ALA A 86 10.54 -3.12 7.64
CA ALA A 86 11.81 -2.74 7.03
C ALA A 86 12.91 -3.79 7.19
N SER A 87 12.87 -4.58 8.27
CA SER A 87 13.85 -5.65 8.53
C SER A 87 13.76 -6.83 7.55
N GLY A 88 12.77 -6.84 6.65
CA GLY A 88 12.59 -7.88 5.63
C GLY A 88 11.81 -9.11 6.13
N ALA A 89 11.36 -9.10 7.38
CA ALA A 89 10.51 -10.15 7.93
C ALA A 89 9.03 -9.85 7.64
N ILE A 90 8.32 -10.85 7.10
CA ILE A 90 6.84 -10.82 7.07
C ILE A 90 6.36 -10.83 8.52
N ASN A 91 5.64 -9.78 8.91
CA ASN A 91 5.04 -9.69 10.24
C ASN A 91 3.53 -9.51 10.14
N TYR A 92 2.83 -9.98 11.17
CA TYR A 92 1.40 -9.80 11.33
C TYR A 92 1.06 -9.52 12.78
N GLN A 93 0.20 -8.53 13.01
CA GLN A 93 -0.20 -8.12 14.36
C GLN A 93 -1.61 -7.53 14.34
N GLN A 94 -2.40 -7.79 15.39
CA GLN A 94 -3.64 -7.05 15.58
C GLN A 94 -3.34 -5.62 16.02
N VAL A 95 -3.87 -4.66 15.28
CA VAL A 95 -3.64 -3.24 15.50
C VAL A 95 -4.97 -2.50 15.60
N THR A 96 -4.96 -1.41 16.33
CA THR A 96 -6.07 -0.46 16.34
C THR A 96 -5.72 0.69 15.40
N ARG A 97 -6.66 1.05 14.52
CA ARG A 97 -6.50 2.16 13.58
C ARG A 97 -7.70 3.09 13.61
N GLU A 98 -7.45 4.33 13.28
CA GLU A 98 -8.45 5.37 13.06
C GLU A 98 -8.98 5.30 11.63
N THR A 99 -10.29 5.47 11.51
CA THR A 99 -11.01 5.60 10.24
C THR A 99 -11.87 6.86 10.33
N ALA A 100 -12.38 7.34 9.19
CA ALA A 100 -13.35 8.44 9.15
C ALA A 100 -14.61 8.18 10.00
N THR A 101 -14.90 6.92 10.35
CA THR A 101 -16.04 6.52 11.19
C THR A 101 -15.66 6.19 12.64
N GLY A 102 -14.40 6.37 13.02
CA GLY A 102 -13.86 6.08 14.36
C GLY A 102 -12.88 4.91 14.39
N LEU A 103 -12.54 4.46 15.60
CA LEU A 103 -11.53 3.43 15.83
C LEU A 103 -12.04 2.03 15.48
N ARG A 104 -11.20 1.24 14.80
CA ARG A 104 -11.46 -0.16 14.46
C ARG A 104 -10.21 -1.03 14.64
N GLU A 105 -10.43 -2.33 14.82
CA GLU A 105 -9.35 -3.32 14.92
C GLU A 105 -9.10 -3.97 13.56
N PHE A 106 -7.82 -4.12 13.22
CA PHE A 106 -7.35 -4.68 11.96
C PHE A 106 -6.24 -5.69 12.21
N LEU A 107 -6.10 -6.64 11.28
CA LEU A 107 -4.88 -7.45 11.19
C LEU A 107 -3.90 -6.72 10.27
N TYR A 108 -2.86 -6.13 10.84
CA TYR A 108 -1.72 -5.60 10.08
C TYR A 108 -0.93 -6.75 9.48
N ARG A 109 -0.51 -6.59 8.23
CA ARG A 109 0.36 -7.52 7.50
C ARG A 109 1.41 -6.73 6.72
N GLY A 110 2.65 -6.71 7.21
CA GLY A 110 3.78 -6.11 6.52
C GLY A 110 4.41 -7.12 5.58
N ILE A 111 4.32 -6.90 4.26
CA ILE A 111 4.97 -7.72 3.24
C ILE A 111 6.06 -6.88 2.57
N PRO A 112 7.35 -7.07 2.95
CA PRO A 112 8.43 -6.40 2.24
C PRO A 112 8.54 -6.98 0.83
N TYR A 113 8.62 -6.12 -0.17
CA TYR A 113 8.90 -6.49 -1.55
C TYR A 113 10.16 -5.76 -2.02
N ALA A 114 10.98 -6.44 -2.82
CA ALA A 114 12.14 -5.82 -3.44
C ALA A 114 11.66 -4.97 -4.61
N THR A 115 12.00 -3.68 -4.60
CA THR A 115 11.96 -2.81 -5.80
C THR A 115 13.28 -2.92 -6.54
#